data_AF-A0A5K1ECW4-F1
#
_entry.id   AF-A0A5K1ECW4-F1
#
_cell.length_a   1.000
_cell.length_b   1.000
_cell.length_c   1.000
_cell.angle_alpha   90.00
_cell.angle_beta   90.00
_cell.angle_gamma   90.00
#
_symmetry.space_group_name_H-M   'P 1'
#
loop_
_entity.id
_entity.type
_entity.pdbx_description
1 polymer ?
#
loop_
_entity_poly.entity_id
_entity_poly.type
_entity_poly.pdbx_seq_one_letter_code
_entity_poly.pdbx_strand_id
1 'polypeptide(L)' 'IPITVYMYDDDAHGLISIAEYGKEYGKEPIQVLYHGYGHYDSVLIHPKSGRARL' A
#
# COMPACT_ATOMS: atom_id res chain seq x y z
N ILE A 1 15.13 3.69 3.34
CA ILE A 1 13.98 2.76 3.49
C ILE A 1 12.73 3.51 3.05
N PRO A 2 12.13 3.14 1.91
CA PRO A 2 10.91 3.77 1.43
C PRO A 2 9.69 3.40 2.29
N ILE A 3 8.64 4.22 2.20
CA ILE A 3 7.35 3.98 2.87
C ILE A 3 6.23 4.14 1.84
N THR A 4 5.28 3.22 1.85
CA THR A 4 4.04 3.32 1.07
C THR A 4 2.85 3.29 2.03
N VAL A 5 2.01 4.31 1.92
CA VAL A 5 0.77 4.43 2.71
C VAL A 5 -0.40 4.02 1.85
N TYR A 6 -1.14 3.02 2.31
CA TYR A 6 -2.37 2.55 1.69
C TYR A 6 -3.59 3.04 2.44
N MET A 7 -4.72 3.12 1.75
CA MET A 7 -6.05 3.34 2.32
C MET A 7 -7.04 2.43 1.61
N TYR A 8 -8.06 1.96 2.32
CA TYR A 8 -9.19 1.30 1.66
C TYR A 8 -10.08 2.36 1.01
N ASP A 9 -10.33 2.19 -0.27
CA ASP A 9 -11.16 3.07 -1.07
C ASP A 9 -12.40 2.29 -1.53
N ASP A 10 -13.57 2.79 -1.13
CA ASP A 10 -14.84 2.14 -1.42
C ASP A 10 -15.14 2.13 -2.93
N ASP A 11 -14.77 3.19 -3.63
CA ASP A 11 -15.00 3.35 -5.08
C ASP A 11 -14.12 2.39 -5.90
N ALA A 12 -12.87 2.18 -5.50
CA ALA A 12 -11.97 1.20 -6.08
C ALA A 12 -12.23 -0.24 -5.59
N HIS A 13 -13.12 -0.42 -4.60
CA HIS A 13 -13.36 -1.68 -3.91
C HIS A 13 -12.07 -2.37 -3.44
N GLY A 14 -11.12 -1.61 -2.90
CA GLY A 14 -9.80 -2.13 -2.57
C GLY A 14 -8.82 -1.14 -1.97
N LEU A 15 -7.59 -1.60 -1.74
CA LEU A 15 -6.50 -0.76 -1.23
C LEU A 15 -5.89 0.07 -2.35
N ILE A 16 -5.81 1.38 -2.16
CA ILE A 16 -5.09 2.33 -3.03
C ILE A 16 -3.86 2.87 -2.31
N SER A 17 -2.80 3.18 -3.06
CA SER A 17 -1.66 3.94 -2.53
C SER A 17 -2.02 5.41 -2.48
N ILE A 18 -1.95 6.03 -1.29
CA ILE A 18 -2.26 7.44 -1.08
C ILE A 18 -1.01 8.31 -0.91
N ALA A 19 0.15 7.70 -0.62
CA ALA A 19 1.43 8.38 -0.56
C ALA A 19 2.61 7.41 -0.70
N GLU A 20 3.68 7.89 -1.36
CA GLU A 20 4.95 7.19 -1.50
C GLU A 20 6.09 8.12 -1.07
N TYR A 21 6.97 7.63 -0.20
CA TYR A 21 8.11 8.40 0.31
C TYR A 21 9.41 7.62 0.18
N GLY A 22 10.49 8.34 -0.12
CA GLY A 22 11.85 7.81 -0.02
C GLY A 22 12.17 6.66 -0.98
N LYS A 23 11.50 6.62 -2.14
CA LYS A 23 11.70 5.64 -3.21
C LYS A 23 13.13 5.67 -3.75
N GLU A 24 13.79 6.81 -3.68
CA GLU A 24 15.20 7.01 -4.01
C GLU A 24 16.16 6.32 -3.01
N TYR A 25 15.68 5.95 -1.82
CA TYR A 25 16.48 5.36 -0.73
C TYR A 25 16.26 3.85 -0.54
N GLY A 26 15.68 3.15 -1.51
CA GLY A 26 15.52 1.69 -1.46
C GLY A 26 14.49 1.14 -2.44
N LYS A 27 14.37 -0.19 -2.49
CA LYS A 27 13.44 -0.89 -3.40
C LYS A 27 12.25 -1.54 -2.69
N GLU A 28 12.43 -1.92 -1.43
CA GLU A 28 11.42 -2.60 -0.63
C GLU A 28 10.82 -1.62 0.39
N PRO A 29 9.57 -1.17 0.21
CA PRO A 29 8.94 -0.23 1.11
C PRO A 29 8.42 -0.91 2.37
N ILE A 30 8.44 -0.17 3.48
CA ILE A 30 7.54 -0.46 4.61
C ILE A 30 6.14 -0.06 4.17
N GLN A 31 5.20 -1.00 4.26
CA GLN A 31 3.82 -0.75 3.87
C GLN A 31 2.95 -0.57 5.11
N VAL A 32 2.16 0.49 5.12
CA VAL A 32 1.24 0.79 6.22
C VAL A 32 -0.17 1.05 5.68
N LEU A 33 -1.18 0.69 6.45
CA LEU A 33 -2.60 0.95 6.16
C LEU A 33 -3.09 2.09 7.04
N TYR A 34 -3.61 3.15 6.44
CA TYR A 34 -4.24 4.27 7.11
C TYR A 34 -5.76 4.08 7.21
N HIS A 35 -6.31 4.31 8.40
CA HIS A 35 -7.74 4.12 8.68
C HIS A 35 -8.59 5.40 8.67
N GLY A 36 -8.02 6.57 8.34
CA GLY A 36 -8.78 7.82 8.26
C GLY A 36 -8.84 8.66 9.55
N TYR A 37 -8.37 8.14 10.69
CA TYR A 37 -8.43 8.81 12.00
C TYR A 37 -7.09 8.84 12.76
N GLY A 38 -5.97 8.86 12.03
CA GLY A 38 -4.62 8.91 12.61
C GLY A 38 -4.04 7.56 13.07
N HIS A 39 -4.79 6.47 12.92
CA HIS A 39 -4.32 5.12 13.21
C HIS A 39 -3.72 4.45 11.97
N TYR A 40 -2.64 3.68 12.18
CA TYR A 40 -1.92 2.97 11.14
C TYR A 40 -1.62 1.53 11.58
N ASP A 41 -1.81 0.58 10.66
CA ASP A 41 -1.36 -0.80 10.81
C ASP A 41 -0.21 -1.11 9.87
N SER A 42 0.74 -1.93 10.31
CA SER A 42 1.73 -2.54 9.42
C SER A 42 1.08 -3.64 8.59
N VAL A 43 1.25 -3.60 7.27
CA VAL A 43 0.69 -4.61 6.37
C VAL A 43 1.78 -5.16 5.46
N LEU A 44 1.63 -6.43 5.04
CA LEU A 44 2.46 -7.02 4.00
C LEU A 44 1.58 -7.30 2.79
N ILE A 45 1.56 -6.36 1.85
CA ILE A 45 0.79 -6.49 0.62
C ILE A 45 1.69 -7.14 -0.41
N HIS A 46 1.48 -8.45 -0.60
CA HIS A 46 2.08 -9.15 -1.72
C HIS A 46 1.41 -8.64 -3.01
N PRO A 47 2.18 -8.21 -4.03
CA PRO A 47 1.59 -7.97 -5.34
C PRO A 47 0.91 -9.28 -5.74
N LYS A 48 -0.41 -9.24 -5.93
CA LYS A 48 -1.13 -10.41 -6.45
C LYS A 48 -0.44 -10.77 -7.76
N SER A 49 0.12 -11.98 -7.82
CA SER A 49 0.43 -12.63 -9.11
C SER A 49 -0.84 -12.44 -9.94
N GLY A 50 -0.75 -11.64 -11.00
CA GLY A 50 -1.89 -11.38 -11.86
C GLY A 50 -2.45 -12.73 -12.28
N ARG A 51 -3.67 -13.03 -11.89
CA ARG A 51 -4.38 -14.20 -12.40
C ARG A 51 -4.64 -13.88 -13.87
N ALA A 52 -3.69 -14.24 -14.73
CA ALA A 52 -3.89 -14.28 -16.16
C ALA A 52 -5.10 -15.18 -16.38
N ARG A 53 -6.25 -14.57 -16.72
CA ARG A 53 -7.37 -15.30 -17.26
C ARG A 53 -6.89 -15.81 -18.62
N LEU A 54 -6.63 -17.12 -18.70
CA LEU A 54 -6.56 -17.88 -19.94
C LEU A 54 -7.96 -17.92 -20.59
#